data_AF-A0A381QKI8-F1
#
_entry.id   AF-A0A381QKI8-F1
#
_cell.length_a   1.000
_cell.length_b   1.000
_cell.length_c   1.000
_cell.angle_alpha   90.00
_cell.angle_beta   90.00
_cell.angle_gamma   90.00
#
_symmetry.space_group_name_H-M   'P 1'
#
loop_
_entity.id
_entity.type
_entity.pdbx_description
1 polymer ?
#
loop_
_entity_poly.entity_id
_entity_poly.type
_entity_poly.pdbx_seq_one_letter_code
_entity_poly.pdbx_strand_id
1 'polypeptide(L)'
;VLEQHGVKDQIKRMTVLKLWPEIVGEHVAAVTQARSVSERTLFIEVRTSAWLMELNMMKADFLTEVNRHLEEVPLKRIIFVLGEST
;
A
#
# COMPACT_ATOMS: atom_id res chain seq x y z
N VAL A 1 -22.49 -3.24 -17.40
CA VAL A 1 -22.61 -2.89 -15.96
C VAL A 1 -21.42 -3.36 -15.11
N LEU A 2 -20.87 -4.55 -15.35
CA LEU A 2 -19.73 -5.09 -14.60
C LEU A 2 -18.41 -4.29 -14.75
N GLU A 3 -18.07 -3.87 -15.97
CA GLU A 3 -16.84 -3.09 -16.23
C GLU A 3 -16.80 -1.77 -15.46
N GLN A 4 -17.95 -1.09 -15.36
CA GLN A 4 -18.04 0.17 -14.61
C GLN A 4 -17.88 -0.01 -13.10
N HIS A 5 -18.26 -1.15 -12.54
CA HIS A 5 -18.07 -1.44 -11.12
C HIS A 5 -16.60 -1.76 -10.82
N GLY A 6 -15.96 -2.59 -11.64
CA GLY A 6 -14.53 -2.93 -11.47
C GLY A 6 -13.61 -1.71 -11.56
N VAL A 7 -13.87 -0.79 -12.49
CA VAL A 7 -13.10 0.47 -12.61
C VAL A 7 -13.30 1.37 -11.39
N LYS A 8 -14.53 1.51 -10.89
CA LYS A 8 -14.81 2.31 -9.68
C LYS A 8 -14.10 1.75 -8.46
N ASP A 9 -14.12 0.43 -8.27
CA ASP A 9 -13.44 -0.22 -7.16
C ASP A 9 -11.91 -0.02 -7.23
N GLN A 10 -11.34 -0.09 -8.44
CA GLN A 10 -9.92 0.15 -8.64
C GLN A 10 -9.55 1.60 -8.31
N ILE A 11 -10.36 2.58 -8.75
CA ILE A 11 -10.15 3.99 -8.41
C ILE A 11 -10.22 4.19 -6.89
N LYS A 12 -11.19 3.57 -6.20
CA LYS A 12 -11.29 3.61 -4.75
C LYS A 12 -10.06 3.03 -4.07
N ARG A 13 -9.51 1.90 -4.53
CA ARG A 13 -8.27 1.34 -3.94
C ARG A 13 -7.07 2.27 -4.13
N MET A 14 -6.99 2.96 -5.27
CA MET A 14 -5.87 3.87 -5.55
C MET A 14 -5.80 5.08 -4.59
N THR A 15 -6.87 5.39 -3.85
CA THR A 15 -6.82 6.46 -2.82
C THR A 15 -5.78 6.17 -1.73
N VAL A 16 -5.50 4.88 -1.46
CA VAL A 16 -4.48 4.47 -0.49
C VAL A 16 -3.10 5.03 -0.80
N LEU A 17 -2.79 5.27 -2.07
CA LEU A 17 -1.49 5.84 -2.48
C LEU A 17 -1.28 7.23 -1.87
N LYS A 18 -2.37 7.99 -1.70
CA LYS A 18 -2.35 9.31 -1.06
C LYS A 18 -2.49 9.23 0.46
N LEU A 19 -3.28 8.28 0.96
CA LEU A 19 -3.51 8.09 2.39
C LEU A 19 -2.33 7.43 3.11
N TRP A 20 -1.44 6.77 2.38
CA TRP A 20 -0.33 6.00 2.96
C TRP A 20 0.43 6.74 4.07
N PRO A 21 0.90 8.00 3.90
CA PRO A 21 1.62 8.70 4.95
C PRO A 21 0.81 8.94 6.23
N GLU A 22 -0.50 9.13 6.10
CA GLU A 22 -1.42 9.28 7.23
C GLU A 22 -1.59 7.95 7.97
N ILE A 23 -1.74 6.86 7.23
CA ILE A 23 -1.92 5.50 7.76
C ILE A 23 -0.69 5.04 8.54
N VAL A 24 0.51 5.26 8.00
CA VAL A 24 1.75 4.69 8.59
C VAL A 24 2.51 5.66 9.50
N GLY A 25 2.12 6.93 9.50
CA GLY A 25 2.80 7.98 10.23
C GLY A 25 4.15 8.40 9.62
N GLU A 26 4.69 9.49 10.14
CA GLU A 26 5.86 10.19 9.59
C GLU A 26 7.10 9.29 9.45
N HIS A 27 7.38 8.46 10.45
CA HIS A 27 8.60 7.64 10.48
C HIS A 27 8.66 6.63 9.33
N VAL A 28 7.57 5.88 9.12
CA VAL A 28 7.49 4.90 8.04
C VAL A 28 7.33 5.61 6.69
N ALA A 29 6.56 6.70 6.63
CA ALA A 29 6.42 7.50 5.42
C ALA A 29 7.74 8.13 4.95
N ALA A 30 8.66 8.42 5.86
CA ALA A 30 9.98 8.96 5.53
C ALA A 30 10.85 7.97 4.76
N VAL A 31 10.60 6.66 4.87
CA VAL A 31 11.45 5.60 4.28
C VAL A 31 10.69 4.71 3.29
N THR A 32 9.41 5.00 3.07
CA THR A 32 8.54 4.23 2.17
C THR A 32 7.72 5.13 1.25
N GLN A 33 7.31 4.60 0.11
CA GLN A 33 6.37 5.26 -0.79
C GLN A 33 5.39 4.25 -1.38
N ALA A 34 4.09 4.52 -1.25
CA ALA A 34 3.07 3.77 -1.97
C ALA A 34 3.10 4.13 -3.47
N ARG A 35 3.43 3.16 -4.32
CA ARG A 35 3.65 3.39 -5.76
C ARG A 35 2.45 3.04 -6.61
N SER A 36 1.84 1.89 -6.36
CA SER A 36 0.76 1.40 -7.19
C SER A 36 -0.14 0.43 -6.44
N VAL A 37 -1.37 0.30 -6.94
CA VAL A 37 -2.26 -0.80 -6.62
C VAL A 37 -2.53 -1.55 -7.90
N SER A 38 -2.26 -2.86 -7.90
CA SER A 38 -2.66 -3.75 -8.98
C SER A 38 -3.52 -4.87 -8.42
N GLU A 39 -4.69 -5.07 -9.02
CA GLU A 39 -5.74 -5.95 -8.53
C GLU A 39 -6.17 -5.60 -7.09
N ARG A 40 -5.60 -6.29 -6.10
CA ARG A 40 -5.79 -6.07 -4.67
C ARG A 40 -4.46 -6.10 -3.92
N THR A 41 -3.39 -5.68 -4.59
CA THR A 41 -2.04 -5.66 -4.05
C THR A 41 -1.51 -4.24 -4.07
N LEU A 42 -1.12 -3.73 -2.90
CA LEU A 42 -0.42 -2.47 -2.77
C LEU A 42 1.09 -2.70 -2.83
N PHE A 43 1.75 -2.00 -3.74
CA PHE A 43 3.20 -2.02 -3.88
C PHE A 43 3.79 -0.79 -3.18
N ILE A 44 4.67 -1.07 -2.22
CA ILE A 44 5.36 -0.07 -1.43
C ILE A 44 6.85 -0.15 -1.76
N GLU A 45 7.39 0.97 -2.21
CA GLU A 45 8.83 1.12 -2.36
C GLU A 45 9.47 1.46 -1.03
N VAL A 46 10.65 0.93 -0.75
CA VAL A 46 11.42 1.18 0.47
C VAL A 46 12.86 1.59 0.13
N ARG A 47 13.46 2.45 0.95
CA ARG A 47 14.79 3.02 0.66
C ARG A 47 15.96 2.04 0.82
N THR A 48 15.88 1.07 1.74
CA THR A 48 17.00 0.17 2.05
C THR A 48 16.55 -1.26 2.34
N SER A 49 17.48 -2.21 2.23
CA SER A 49 17.23 -3.64 2.50
C SER A 49 16.92 -3.92 3.97
N ALA A 50 17.48 -3.13 4.90
CA ALA A 50 17.14 -3.22 6.32
C ALA A 50 15.65 -2.94 6.56
N TRP A 51 15.14 -1.83 5.98
CA TRP A 51 13.72 -1.49 6.03
C TRP A 51 12.85 -2.53 5.33
N LEU A 52 13.30 -3.10 4.22
CA LEU A 52 12.58 -4.17 3.53
C LEU A 52 12.32 -5.35 4.47
N MET A 53 13.33 -5.80 5.21
CA MET A 53 13.22 -6.93 6.12
C MET A 53 12.29 -6.62 7.28
N GLU A 54 12.47 -5.48 7.93
CA GLU A 54 11.67 -5.03 9.08
C GLU A 54 10.19 -4.88 8.72
N LEU A 55 9.89 -4.16 7.64
CA LEU A 55 8.50 -3.92 7.22
C LEU A 55 7.79 -5.19 6.75
N ASN A 56 8.53 -6.16 6.20
CA ASN A 56 7.95 -7.47 5.84
C ASN A 56 7.49 -8.27 7.07
N MET A 57 8.11 -8.08 8.24
CA MET A 57 7.66 -8.70 9.48
C MET A 57 6.32 -8.09 9.96
N MET A 58 6.13 -6.80 9.71
CA MET A 58 4.93 -6.03 10.10
C MET A 58 3.85 -5.96 9.00
N LYS A 59 4.03 -6.66 7.88
CA LYS A 59 3.15 -6.52 6.69
C LYS A 59 1.66 -6.81 6.96
N ALA A 60 1.38 -7.69 7.92
CA ALA A 60 0.01 -8.07 8.28
C ALA A 60 -0.70 -6.93 9.02
N ASP A 61 0.02 -6.22 9.88
CA ASP A 61 -0.49 -5.07 10.62
C ASP A 61 -0.77 -3.91 9.66
N PHE A 62 0.16 -3.64 8.74
CA PHE A 62 -0.06 -2.65 7.68
C PHE A 62 -1.26 -2.99 6.80
N LEU A 63 -1.44 -4.25 6.41
CA LEU A 63 -2.59 -4.65 5.59
C LEU A 63 -3.89 -4.46 6.35
N THR A 64 -3.91 -4.78 7.64
CA THR A 64 -5.05 -4.55 8.52
C THR A 64 -5.39 -3.06 8.58
N GLU A 65 -4.42 -2.21 8.89
CA GLU A 65 -4.64 -0.77 9.07
C GLU A 65 -5.04 -0.08 7.76
N VAL A 66 -4.43 -0.46 6.64
CA VAL A 66 -4.85 0.00 5.30
C VAL A 66 -6.30 -0.37 5.02
N ASN A 67 -6.70 -1.61 5.34
CA ASN A 67 -8.06 -2.07 5.06
C ASN A 67 -9.13 -1.41 5.93
N ARG A 68 -8.79 -0.85 7.09
CA ARG A 68 -9.70 0.01 7.88
C ARG A 68 -10.10 1.27 7.12
N HIS A 69 -9.27 1.72 6.18
CA HIS A 69 -9.54 2.86 5.31
C HIS A 69 -10.18 2.47 3.96
N LEU A 70 -10.26 1.16 3.67
CA LEU A 70 -10.72 0.60 2.39
C LEU A 70 -11.77 -0.51 2.58
N GLU A 71 -12.67 -0.38 3.57
CA GLU A 71 -13.62 -1.44 3.96
C GLU A 71 -14.45 -1.98 2.79
N GLU A 72 -14.86 -1.12 1.86
CA GLU A 72 -15.65 -1.50 0.68
C GLU A 72 -14.83 -2.22 -0.41
N VAL A 73 -13.52 -1.97 -0.46
CA VAL A 73 -12.63 -2.43 -1.54
C VAL A 73 -11.30 -2.98 -1.00
N PRO A 74 -11.32 -3.93 -0.06
CA PRO A 74 -10.13 -4.32 0.69
C PRO A 74 -9.04 -4.90 -0.20
N LEU A 75 -7.80 -4.61 0.18
CA LEU A 75 -6.62 -5.22 -0.38
C LEU A 75 -6.41 -6.61 0.21
N LYS A 76 -5.79 -7.48 -0.58
CA LYS A 76 -5.41 -8.84 -0.19
C LYS A 76 -3.94 -8.92 0.23
N ARG A 77 -3.09 -8.01 -0.26
CA ARG A 77 -1.64 -8.09 -0.10
C ARG A 77 -0.98 -6.72 -0.07
N ILE A 78 0.12 -6.65 0.67
CA ILE A 78 1.13 -5.59 0.55
C ILE A 78 2.43 -6.27 0.13
N ILE A 79 3.13 -5.66 -0.84
CA ILE A 79 4.45 -6.10 -1.29
C ILE A 79 5.39 -4.91 -1.15
N PHE A 80 6.43 -5.09 -0.35
CA PHE A 80 7.53 -4.15 -0.27
C PHE A 80 8.59 -4.48 -1.33
N VAL A 81 9.10 -3.47 -2.02
CA VAL A 81 10.15 -3.57 -3.04
C VAL A 81 11.23 -2.53 -2.77
N LEU A 82 12.49 -2.84 -3.09
CA LEU A 82 13.56 -1.84 -3.02
C LEU A 82 13.36 -0.78 -4.10
N GLY A 83 13.50 0.48 -3.72
CA GLY A 83 13.57 1.58 -4.66
C GLY A 83 14.90 1.58 -5.41
N GLU A 84 14.84 1.89 -6.70
CA GLU A 84 16.05 2.24 -7.43
C GLU A 84 16.43 3.65 -7.00
N SER A 85 17.51 3.78 -6.22
CA SER A 85 18.13 5.07 -5.92
C SER A 85 18.50 5.72 -7.25
N THR A 86 17.69 6.67 -7.73
CA THR A 86 18.03 7.53 -8.87
C THR A 86 18.73 8.78 -8.37
#